data_AF-A0A558BVK8-F1
#
_entry.id   AF-A0A558BVK8-F1
#
_cell.length_a   1.000
_cell.length_b   1.000
_cell.length_c   1.000
_cell.angle_alpha   90.00
_cell.angle_beta   90.00
_cell.angle_gamma   90.00
#
_symmetry.space_group_name_H-M   'P 1'
#
loop_
_entity.id
_entity.type
_entity.pdbx_description
1 polymer ?
#
loop_
_entity_poly.entity_id
_entity_poly.type
_entity_poly.pdbx_seq_one_letter_code
_entity_poly.pdbx_strand_id
1 'polypeptide(L)'
;MRTILATLLLAAAALSANAQNIAIKKDLITVDGQPYAHLEQGEAGEYYVSSPQKQRLFLVRPLTLQDPAGWASYLQFVFTDSRKVVETPKPSENFRILSPTKLARIIYSARLLKDGALDPKAVADFEVNYGAPYSERRQALNQLLTQPTVVVPAVAPHPQP
;
A
#
# COMPACT_ATOMS: atom_id res chain seq x y z
N MET A 1 32.77 37.70 17.34
CA MET A 1 32.34 36.83 16.22
C MET A 1 32.88 35.40 16.37
N ARG A 2 32.38 34.60 17.33
CA ARG A 2 32.79 33.18 17.47
C ARG A 2 31.63 32.23 17.79
N THR A 3 30.49 32.74 18.22
CA THR A 3 29.34 31.94 18.67
C THR A 3 28.32 31.60 17.58
N ILE A 4 28.36 32.27 16.42
CA ILE A 4 27.34 32.08 15.35
C ILE A 4 27.68 30.86 14.47
N LEU A 5 28.97 30.50 14.32
CA LEU A 5 29.36 29.34 13.53
C LEU A 5 29.00 28.00 14.19
N ALA A 6 28.93 27.93 15.52
CA ALA A 6 28.62 26.69 16.23
C ALA A 6 27.14 26.29 16.10
N THR A 7 26.23 27.26 15.97
CA THR A 7 24.79 26.99 15.83
C THR A 7 24.43 26.48 14.44
N LEU A 8 25.20 26.86 13.40
CA LEU A 8 24.96 26.40 12.03
C LEU A 8 25.36 24.93 11.81
N LEU A 9 26.41 24.43 12.49
CA LEU A 9 26.81 23.02 12.38
C LEU A 9 25.83 22.06 13.08
N LEU A 10 25.15 22.48 14.16
CA LEU A 10 24.16 21.65 14.84
C LEU A 10 22.86 21.48 14.02
N ALA A 11 22.50 22.46 13.20
CA ALA A 11 21.32 22.40 12.34
C ALA A 11 21.52 21.47 11.12
N ALA A 12 22.76 21.27 10.66
CA ALA A 12 23.06 20.41 9.53
C ALA A 12 23.01 18.91 9.86
N ALA A 13 23.12 18.52 11.13
CA ALA A 13 23.08 17.13 11.56
C ALA A 13 21.64 16.55 11.67
N ALA A 14 20.60 17.39 11.59
CA ALA A 14 19.21 16.98 11.75
C ALA A 14 18.52 16.52 10.45
N LEU A 15 19.22 16.57 9.31
CA LEU A 15 18.65 16.25 7.99
C LEU A 15 19.10 14.90 7.42
N SER A 16 19.76 14.06 8.23
CA SER A 16 19.93 12.65 7.91
C SER A 16 18.54 12.00 7.89
N ALA A 17 17.92 11.94 6.73
CA ALA A 17 16.79 11.07 6.46
C ALA A 17 17.27 9.64 6.75
N ASN A 18 17.06 9.19 8.00
CA ASN A 18 17.41 7.86 8.44
C ASN A 18 16.54 6.87 7.67
N ALA A 19 17.04 6.43 6.51
CA ALA A 19 16.47 5.29 5.81
C ALA A 19 16.70 4.08 6.72
N GLN A 20 15.65 3.72 7.47
CA GLN A 20 15.72 2.62 8.42
C GLN A 20 16.10 1.32 7.68
N ASN A 21 17.01 0.57 8.29
CA ASN A 21 17.53 -0.65 7.71
C ASN A 21 16.51 -1.77 7.92
N ILE A 22 15.83 -2.15 6.85
CA ILE A 22 14.85 -3.24 6.86
C ILE A 22 15.48 -4.48 6.24
N ALA A 23 15.55 -5.54 7.02
CA ALA A 23 16.05 -6.85 6.62
C ALA A 23 15.03 -7.95 6.89
N ILE A 24 15.16 -9.06 6.16
CA ILE A 24 14.37 -10.28 6.38
C ILE A 24 15.32 -11.46 6.53
N LYS A 25 15.14 -12.25 7.58
CA LYS A 25 15.90 -13.49 7.79
C LYS A 25 14.98 -14.56 8.36
N LYS A 26 14.83 -15.69 7.66
CA LYS A 26 13.93 -16.80 8.05
C LYS A 26 12.54 -16.27 8.44
N ASP A 27 11.96 -15.47 7.55
CA ASP A 27 10.65 -14.85 7.68
C ASP A 27 10.52 -13.74 8.74
N LEU A 28 11.51 -13.53 9.61
CA LEU A 28 11.51 -12.40 10.54
C LEU A 28 11.94 -11.12 9.83
N ILE A 29 11.06 -10.12 9.82
CA ILE A 29 11.36 -8.73 9.49
C ILE A 29 12.05 -8.10 10.69
N THR A 30 13.22 -7.51 10.44
CA THR A 30 13.90 -6.63 11.42
C THR A 30 14.01 -5.21 10.88
N VAL A 31 13.89 -4.24 11.79
CA VAL A 31 14.05 -2.82 11.51
C VAL A 31 15.16 -2.31 12.42
N ASP A 32 16.24 -1.82 11.83
CA ASP A 32 17.45 -1.39 12.55
C ASP A 32 17.97 -2.48 13.52
N GLY A 33 17.82 -3.75 13.11
CA GLY A 33 18.22 -4.93 13.88
C GLY A 33 17.21 -5.41 14.92
N GLN A 34 16.13 -4.67 15.18
CA GLN A 34 15.09 -5.07 16.13
C GLN A 34 13.99 -5.90 15.46
N PRO A 35 13.47 -6.97 16.12
CA PRO A 35 12.34 -7.74 15.62
C PRO A 35 11.09 -6.85 15.44
N TYR A 36 10.49 -6.90 14.25
CA TYR A 36 9.29 -6.11 13.95
C TYR A 36 8.05 -7.01 13.75
N ALA A 37 8.14 -7.97 12.83
CA ALA A 37 7.05 -8.89 12.51
C ALA A 37 7.60 -10.14 11.79
N HIS A 38 6.84 -11.22 11.73
CA HIS A 38 7.10 -12.33 10.81
C HIS A 38 6.27 -12.18 9.54
N LEU A 39 6.83 -12.60 8.41
CA LEU A 39 6.24 -12.55 7.08
C LEU A 39 6.29 -13.94 6.45
N GLU A 40 5.19 -14.67 6.53
CA GLU A 40 5.09 -16.05 6.06
C GLU A 40 4.31 -16.11 4.74
N GLN A 41 4.85 -16.76 3.72
CA GLN A 41 4.15 -16.91 2.43
C GLN A 41 3.06 -17.99 2.53
N GLY A 42 1.85 -17.65 2.09
CA GLY A 42 0.71 -18.55 1.95
C GLY A 42 0.69 -19.32 0.61
N GLU A 43 -0.26 -20.23 0.49
CA GLU A 43 -0.35 -21.15 -0.66
C GLU A 43 -0.86 -20.47 -1.93
N ALA A 44 -1.75 -19.46 -1.82
CA ALA A 44 -2.31 -18.75 -2.96
C ALA A 44 -1.57 -17.43 -3.26
N GLY A 45 -0.33 -17.30 -2.78
CA GLY A 45 0.51 -16.14 -3.01
C GLY A 45 0.16 -14.95 -2.12
N GLU A 46 -0.65 -15.11 -1.08
CA GLU A 46 -0.73 -14.13 0.02
C GLU A 46 0.50 -14.22 0.95
N TYR A 47 0.69 -13.18 1.75
CA TYR A 47 1.64 -13.20 2.87
C TYR A 47 0.91 -12.93 4.18
N TYR A 48 1.11 -13.79 5.17
CA TYR A 48 0.64 -13.60 6.53
C TYR A 48 1.66 -12.76 7.29
N VAL A 49 1.17 -11.72 7.96
CA VAL A 49 1.95 -10.87 8.86
C VAL A 49 1.58 -11.22 10.29
N SER A 50 2.59 -11.63 11.06
CA SER A 50 2.43 -12.03 12.45
C SER A 50 3.28 -11.17 13.38
N SER A 51 2.86 -11.01 14.63
CA SER A 51 3.69 -10.40 15.67
C SER A 51 4.99 -11.18 15.87
N PRO A 52 6.04 -10.60 16.48
CA PRO A 52 7.26 -11.35 16.84
C PRO A 52 6.99 -12.63 17.63
N GLN A 53 5.90 -12.69 18.38
CA GLN A 53 5.40 -13.84 19.14
C GLN A 53 4.56 -14.83 18.32
N LYS A 54 4.52 -14.67 16.98
CA LYS A 54 3.79 -15.53 16.02
C LYS A 54 2.26 -15.47 16.10
N GLN A 55 1.68 -14.44 16.70
CA GLN A 55 0.24 -14.19 16.57
C GLN A 55 -0.04 -13.58 15.20
N ARG A 56 -0.95 -14.19 14.41
CA ARG A 56 -1.38 -13.62 13.12
C ARG A 56 -2.14 -12.32 13.36
N LEU A 57 -1.76 -11.27 12.64
CA LEU A 57 -2.34 -9.92 12.78
C LEU A 57 -3.17 -9.53 11.55
N PHE A 58 -2.63 -9.77 10.36
CA PHE A 58 -3.30 -9.54 9.09
C PHE A 58 -2.60 -10.34 8.00
N LEU A 59 -3.22 -10.41 6.83
CA LEU A 59 -2.56 -10.89 5.62
C LEU A 59 -2.56 -9.79 4.56
N VAL A 60 -1.56 -9.85 3.68
CA VAL A 60 -1.45 -9.02 2.49
C VAL A 60 -1.58 -9.91 1.26
N ARG A 61 -2.51 -9.61 0.37
CA ARG A 61 -2.73 -10.39 -0.85
C ARG A 61 -2.79 -9.50 -2.09
N PRO A 62 -2.44 -10.04 -3.27
CA PRO A 62 -2.62 -9.33 -4.52
C PRO A 62 -4.10 -9.09 -4.83
N LEU A 63 -4.39 -7.95 -5.44
CA LEU A 63 -5.66 -7.65 -6.06
C LEU A 63 -5.41 -7.07 -7.44
N THR A 64 -5.97 -7.68 -8.49
CA THR A 64 -5.91 -7.11 -9.84
C THR A 64 -7.26 -6.56 -10.21
N LEU A 65 -7.30 -5.28 -10.61
CA LEU A 65 -8.51 -4.57 -11.03
C LEU A 65 -8.36 -4.09 -12.47
N GLN A 66 -9.48 -3.96 -13.17
CA GLN A 66 -9.52 -3.30 -14.47
C GLN A 66 -9.80 -1.82 -14.24
N ASP A 67 -8.79 -0.98 -14.41
CA ASP A 67 -8.91 0.48 -14.36
C ASP A 67 -9.15 1.07 -15.76
N PRO A 68 -9.50 2.37 -15.91
CA PRO A 68 -9.75 2.94 -17.23
C PRO A 68 -8.50 2.93 -18.12
N ALA A 69 -7.32 2.91 -17.50
CA ALA A 69 -6.02 2.81 -18.17
C ALA A 69 -5.58 1.36 -18.47
N GLY A 70 -6.36 0.35 -18.07
CA GLY A 70 -6.05 -1.06 -18.23
C GLY A 70 -6.00 -1.84 -16.91
N TRP A 71 -5.52 -3.08 -16.96
CA TRP A 71 -5.38 -3.91 -15.76
C TRP A 71 -4.25 -3.40 -14.86
N ALA A 72 -4.55 -3.18 -13.58
CA ALA A 72 -3.62 -2.73 -12.57
C ALA A 72 -3.62 -3.65 -11.34
N SER A 73 -2.46 -3.84 -10.73
CA SER A 73 -2.29 -4.60 -9.49
C SER A 73 -2.29 -3.67 -8.29
N TYR A 74 -2.86 -4.12 -7.18
CA TYR A 74 -2.98 -3.44 -5.90
C TYR A 74 -2.65 -4.43 -4.78
N LEU A 75 -2.35 -3.89 -3.60
CA LEU A 75 -2.23 -4.69 -2.38
C LEU A 75 -3.48 -4.55 -1.55
N GLN A 76 -3.98 -5.68 -1.05
CA GLN A 76 -5.09 -5.72 -0.12
C GLN A 76 -4.64 -6.25 1.24
N PHE A 77 -4.88 -5.48 2.29
CA PHE A 77 -4.65 -5.80 3.69
C PHE A 77 -5.95 -6.34 4.28
N VAL A 78 -5.91 -7.53 4.85
CA VAL A 78 -7.06 -8.16 5.51
C VAL A 78 -6.71 -8.38 6.97
N PHE A 79 -7.30 -7.57 7.85
CA PHE A 79 -7.07 -7.63 9.30
C PHE A 79 -7.84 -8.81 9.90
N THR A 80 -7.14 -9.75 10.56
CA THR A 80 -7.73 -11.03 10.96
C THR A 80 -8.83 -10.86 12.01
N ASP A 81 -8.60 -9.99 12.98
CA ASP A 81 -9.47 -9.85 14.15
C ASP A 81 -10.74 -9.08 13.82
N SER A 82 -10.62 -7.99 13.06
CA SER A 82 -11.74 -7.14 12.67
C SER A 82 -12.43 -7.60 11.37
N ARG A 83 -11.81 -8.52 10.62
CA ARG A 83 -12.20 -8.95 9.26
C ARG A 83 -12.31 -7.79 8.27
N LYS A 84 -11.70 -6.66 8.58
CA LYS A 84 -11.71 -5.48 7.72
C LYS A 84 -10.72 -5.65 6.60
N VAL A 85 -11.05 -5.04 5.47
CA VAL A 85 -10.31 -5.16 4.21
C VAL A 85 -9.99 -3.75 3.72
N VAL A 86 -8.71 -3.46 3.50
CA VAL A 86 -8.20 -2.17 3.03
C VAL A 86 -7.29 -2.39 1.85
N GLU A 87 -7.29 -1.46 0.89
CA GLU A 87 -6.49 -1.56 -0.33
C GLU A 87 -5.50 -0.41 -0.42
N THR A 88 -4.41 -0.58 -1.15
CA THR A 88 -3.53 0.55 -1.45
C THR A 88 -4.22 1.53 -2.41
N PRO A 89 -4.03 2.84 -2.23
CA PRO A 89 -4.69 3.85 -3.07
C PRO A 89 -4.13 3.90 -4.49
N LYS A 90 -2.89 3.45 -4.68
CA LYS A 90 -2.17 3.45 -5.94
C LYS A 90 -1.84 2.02 -6.36
N PRO A 91 -1.71 1.78 -7.68
CA PRO A 91 -1.21 0.51 -8.18
C PRO A 91 0.12 0.16 -7.54
N SER A 92 0.26 -1.10 -7.13
CA SER A 92 1.53 -1.68 -6.73
C SER A 92 2.25 -2.25 -7.94
N GLU A 93 3.55 -2.54 -7.78
CA GLU A 93 4.21 -3.49 -8.66
C GLU A 93 3.42 -4.81 -8.70
N ASN A 94 3.53 -5.54 -9.81
CA ASN A 94 2.94 -6.87 -9.91
C ASN A 94 3.45 -7.72 -8.75
N PHE A 95 2.53 -8.27 -7.97
CA PHE A 95 2.83 -9.03 -6.76
C PHE A 95 3.79 -10.21 -7.01
N ARG A 96 3.75 -10.80 -8.22
CA ARG A 96 4.66 -11.89 -8.62
C ARG A 96 6.13 -11.46 -8.71
N ILE A 97 6.38 -10.16 -8.85
CA ILE A 97 7.72 -9.56 -8.99
C ILE A 97 8.10 -8.84 -7.68
N LEU A 98 7.16 -8.66 -6.76
CA LEU A 98 7.40 -7.99 -5.49
C LEU A 98 8.25 -8.88 -4.59
N SER A 99 9.50 -8.49 -4.35
CA SER A 99 10.37 -9.23 -3.43
C SER A 99 9.84 -9.13 -1.98
N PRO A 100 10.06 -10.15 -1.14
CA PRO A 100 9.67 -10.11 0.27
C PRO A 100 10.20 -8.87 0.99
N THR A 101 11.43 -8.43 0.69
CA THR A 101 12.02 -7.21 1.27
C THR A 101 11.27 -5.94 0.88
N LYS A 102 10.80 -5.83 -0.39
CA LYS A 102 9.95 -4.69 -0.79
C LYS A 102 8.62 -4.74 -0.05
N LEU A 103 8.01 -5.92 0.07
CA LEU A 103 6.77 -6.08 0.81
C LEU A 103 6.94 -5.70 2.29
N ALA A 104 8.03 -6.13 2.95
CA ALA A 104 8.34 -5.73 4.32
C ALA A 104 8.49 -4.21 4.47
N ARG A 105 9.12 -3.53 3.49
CA ARG A 105 9.19 -2.05 3.47
C ARG A 105 7.81 -1.42 3.39
N ILE A 106 6.89 -1.97 2.59
CA ILE A 106 5.51 -1.49 2.50
C ILE A 106 4.77 -1.70 3.83
N ILE A 107 4.86 -2.91 4.40
CA ILE A 107 4.25 -3.25 5.69
C ILE A 107 4.76 -2.33 6.80
N TYR A 108 6.06 -2.07 6.83
CA TYR A 108 6.65 -1.15 7.79
C TYR A 108 6.18 0.30 7.57
N SER A 109 6.14 0.75 6.31
CA SER A 109 5.71 2.11 5.96
C SER A 109 4.23 2.36 6.26
N ALA A 110 3.41 1.32 6.29
CA ALA A 110 2.00 1.40 6.70
C ALA A 110 1.84 1.75 8.20
N ARG A 111 2.88 1.57 9.02
CA ARG A 111 2.92 1.92 10.45
C ARG A 111 1.74 1.35 11.25
N LEU A 112 1.29 0.16 10.86
CA LEU A 112 0.13 -0.51 11.47
C LEU A 112 0.45 -1.18 12.80
N LEU A 113 1.73 -1.37 13.11
CA LEU A 113 2.18 -2.07 14.30
C LEU A 113 2.79 -1.10 15.31
N LYS A 114 2.47 -1.32 16.58
CA LYS A 114 3.10 -0.69 17.73
C LYS A 114 3.41 -1.78 18.77
N ASP A 115 4.67 -1.84 19.19
CA ASP A 115 5.16 -2.82 20.19
C ASP A 115 4.83 -4.29 19.82
N GLY A 116 4.86 -4.60 18.52
CA GLY A 116 4.61 -5.95 17.99
C GLY A 116 3.13 -6.34 17.86
N ALA A 117 2.20 -5.45 18.21
CA ALA A 117 0.75 -5.64 18.03
C ALA A 117 0.19 -4.64 17.01
N LEU A 118 -1.04 -4.87 16.53
CA LEU A 118 -1.76 -3.86 15.75
C LEU A 118 -2.06 -2.65 16.61
N ASP A 119 -1.78 -1.45 16.10
CA ASP A 119 -2.25 -0.21 16.69
C ASP A 119 -3.67 0.08 16.17
N PRO A 120 -4.73 -0.01 17.02
CA PRO A 120 -6.10 0.17 16.56
C PRO A 120 -6.35 1.55 15.93
N LYS A 121 -5.63 2.58 16.41
CA LYS A 121 -5.73 3.92 15.85
C LYS A 121 -5.08 3.98 14.47
N ALA A 122 -3.89 3.41 14.32
CA ALA A 122 -3.22 3.36 13.02
C ALA A 122 -4.04 2.56 11.99
N VAL A 123 -4.67 1.46 12.40
CA VAL A 123 -5.57 0.68 11.54
C VAL A 123 -6.78 1.52 11.12
N ALA A 124 -7.44 2.21 12.05
CA ALA A 124 -8.56 3.09 11.74
C ALA A 124 -8.14 4.25 10.81
N ASP A 125 -7.00 4.88 11.05
CA ASP A 125 -6.47 5.94 10.20
C ASP A 125 -6.10 5.39 8.82
N PHE A 126 -5.53 4.19 8.74
CA PHE A 126 -5.19 3.52 7.49
C PHE A 126 -6.46 3.20 6.67
N GLU A 127 -7.53 2.76 7.34
CA GLU A 127 -8.85 2.58 6.72
C GLU A 127 -9.44 3.90 6.21
N VAL A 128 -9.39 4.97 6.99
CA VAL A 128 -9.94 6.27 6.53
C VAL A 128 -9.14 6.82 5.35
N ASN A 129 -7.81 6.68 5.37
CA ASN A 129 -6.94 7.25 4.35
C ASN A 129 -6.83 6.40 3.08
N TYR A 130 -6.99 5.08 3.19
CA TYR A 130 -6.75 4.16 2.08
C TYR A 130 -7.87 3.14 1.85
N GLY A 131 -8.76 2.97 2.83
CA GLY A 131 -9.91 2.07 2.76
C GLY A 131 -11.03 2.60 1.91
N ALA A 132 -10.74 3.05 0.69
CA ALA A 132 -11.76 3.10 -0.35
C ALA A 132 -12.27 1.66 -0.52
N PRO A 133 -13.53 1.35 -0.15
CA PRO A 133 -14.04 0.02 -0.36
C PRO A 133 -14.06 -0.22 -1.86
N TYR A 134 -13.63 -1.41 -2.27
CA TYR A 134 -13.75 -2.03 -3.58
C TYR A 134 -15.00 -1.58 -4.40
N SER A 135 -16.13 -1.31 -3.75
CA SER A 135 -17.37 -0.81 -4.36
C SER A 135 -17.24 0.58 -5.00
N GLU A 136 -16.52 1.53 -4.41
CA GLU A 136 -16.47 2.91 -4.92
C GLU A 136 -15.60 3.01 -6.17
N ARG A 137 -14.45 2.34 -6.21
CA ARG A 137 -13.63 2.27 -7.43
C ARG A 137 -14.36 1.50 -8.53
N ARG A 138 -15.03 0.40 -8.20
CA ARG A 138 -15.94 -0.29 -9.16
C ARG A 138 -17.09 0.59 -9.63
N GLN A 139 -17.69 1.38 -8.75
CA GLN A 139 -18.78 2.30 -9.10
C GLN A 139 -18.26 3.40 -10.03
N ALA A 140 -17.12 4.01 -9.73
CA ALA A 140 -16.47 4.99 -10.61
C ALA A 140 -16.11 4.37 -11.97
N LEU A 141 -15.58 3.15 -11.98
CA LEU A 141 -15.29 2.40 -13.21
C LEU A 141 -16.55 2.12 -14.03
N ASN A 142 -17.60 1.62 -13.38
CA ASN A 142 -18.89 1.37 -14.03
C ASN A 142 -19.47 2.67 -14.57
N GLN A 143 -19.40 3.78 -13.83
CA GLN A 143 -19.84 5.10 -14.29
C GLN A 143 -19.10 5.55 -15.54
N LEU A 144 -17.77 5.40 -15.59
CA LEU A 144 -16.96 5.72 -16.78
C LEU A 144 -17.31 4.85 -17.98
N LEU A 145 -17.58 3.56 -17.75
CA LEU A 145 -18.00 2.62 -18.81
C LEU A 145 -19.45 2.85 -19.28
N THR A 146 -20.29 3.47 -18.45
CA THR A 146 -21.68 3.83 -18.79
C THR A 146 -21.85 5.24 -19.35
N GLN A 147 -20.78 6.03 -19.49
CA GLN A 147 -20.89 7.30 -20.21
C GLN A 147 -21.18 6.97 -21.69
N PRO A 148 -22.35 7.38 -22.24
CA PRO A 148 -22.60 7.19 -23.65
C PRO A 148 -21.55 8.00 -24.41
N THR A 149 -20.77 7.33 -25.24
CA THR A 149 -20.00 7.98 -26.30
C THR A 149 -21.00 8.84 -27.06
N VAL A 150 -20.91 10.16 -26.92
CA VAL A 150 -21.68 11.09 -27.73
C VAL A 150 -21.16 10.90 -29.14
N VAL A 151 -21.79 9.99 -29.89
CA VAL A 151 -21.55 9.82 -31.32
C VAL A 151 -22.11 11.09 -31.93
N VAL A 152 -21.23 12.05 -32.21
CA VAL A 152 -21.58 13.20 -33.04
C VAL A 152 -22.02 12.61 -34.38
N PRO A 153 -23.29 12.77 -34.80
CA PRO A 153 -23.73 12.21 -36.05
C PRO A 153 -22.92 12.86 -37.18
N ALA A 154 -22.19 12.04 -37.93
CA ALA A 154 -21.55 12.47 -39.15
C ALA A 154 -22.66 12.95 -40.11
N VAL A 155 -22.70 14.25 -40.36
CA VAL A 155 -23.57 14.85 -41.37
C VAL A 155 -23.15 14.27 -42.72
N ALA A 156 -23.98 13.40 -43.28
CA ALA A 156 -23.78 12.89 -44.63
C ALA A 156 -23.85 14.07 -45.62
N PRO A 157 -22.90 14.20 -46.56
CA PRO A 157 -22.97 15.25 -47.56
C PRO A 157 -24.18 15.03 -48.47
N HIS A 158 -25.03 16.05 -48.57
CA HIS A 158 -26.15 16.09 -49.51
C HIS A 158 -25.63 15.97 -50.96
N PRO A 159 -26.23 15.13 -51.81
CA PRO A 159 -25.99 15.21 -53.24
C PRO A 159 -26.57 16.53 -53.77
N GLN A 160 -25.73 17.34 -54.40
CA GLN A 160 -26.18 18.53 -55.11
C GLN A 160 -26.96 18.16 -56.39
N PRO A 161 -27.94 19.00 -56.80
CA PRO A 161 -28.83 18.74 -57.93
C PRO A 161 -28.12 18.75 -59.28
#